data_AF-A0A7C9RIL9-F1
#
_entry.id   AF-A0A7C9RIL9-F1
#
_cell.length_a   1.000
_cell.length_b   1.000
_cell.length_c   1.000
_cell.angle_alpha   90.00
_cell.angle_beta   90.00
_cell.angle_gamma   90.00
#
_symmetry.space_group_name_H-M   'P 1'
#
loop_
_entity.id
_entity.type
_entity.pdbx_description
1 polymer ?
#
loop_
_entity_poly.entity_id
_entity_poly.type
_entity_poly.pdbx_seq_one_letter_code
_entity_poly.pdbx_strand_id
1 'polypeptide(L)'
;MITGQDWLSAFPIRPATEAVDALRESWRVLAEQPRAHFHPGMKEPNLTKALKAYVENVTARERGLLGMWAAEGVLHNIDLETAKLTQERRTDIVYGWNDDARRIELVFEFKKVGRQKSHRTHYLREKGLGRFVTGIYSRRQAVAAMVGILIDAEDEVVPPLRDALADASLIAELKIRPTAAGSSFERPSVLFSTADFDTEHERDPDLAPSHGTIRVAHFFLAFGYPTSTKKPAKS
;
A
#
# COMPACT_ATOMS: atom_id res chain seq x y z
N MET A 1 9.62 20.89 -20.70
CA MET A 1 9.98 19.57 -20.14
C MET A 1 9.60 19.61 -18.68
N ILE A 2 8.56 18.90 -18.27
CA ILE A 2 8.13 18.83 -16.87
C ILE A 2 9.02 17.78 -16.20
N THR A 3 9.96 18.22 -15.39
CA THR A 3 10.77 17.36 -14.52
C THR A 3 9.85 16.67 -13.50
N GLY A 4 10.02 15.37 -13.28
CA GLY A 4 9.10 14.47 -12.57
C GLY A 4 8.78 14.77 -11.07
N GLN A 5 9.14 15.95 -10.57
CA GLN A 5 8.83 16.41 -9.21
C GLN A 5 7.67 17.43 -9.17
N ASP A 6 7.28 18.05 -10.28
CA ASP A 6 6.34 19.19 -10.28
C ASP A 6 4.92 18.81 -9.80
N TRP A 7 4.53 17.54 -9.96
CA TRP A 7 3.23 17.02 -9.51
C TRP A 7 3.14 16.80 -7.99
N LEU A 8 4.27 16.72 -7.27
CA LEU A 8 4.27 16.62 -5.80
C LEU A 8 3.65 17.87 -5.15
N SER A 9 3.70 19.02 -5.84
CA SER A 9 3.01 20.25 -5.43
C SER A 9 1.48 20.13 -5.52
N ALA A 10 0.97 19.18 -6.31
CA ALA A 10 -0.45 18.95 -6.53
C ALA A 10 -1.05 17.88 -5.61
N PHE A 11 -0.27 17.25 -4.72
CA PHE A 11 -0.78 16.34 -3.69
C PHE A 11 -0.55 16.97 -2.32
N PRO A 12 -1.57 17.13 -1.45
CA PRO A 12 -1.34 17.63 -0.11
C PRO A 12 -0.62 16.54 0.69
N ILE A 13 0.70 16.54 0.57
CA ILE A 13 1.60 15.55 1.16
C ILE A 13 1.42 15.50 2.68
N ARG A 14 1.16 16.64 3.34
CA ARG A 14 1.07 16.70 4.81
C ARG A 14 -0.03 15.78 5.39
N PRO A 15 -1.33 15.91 5.00
CA PRO A 15 -2.36 14.97 5.45
C PRO A 15 -2.04 13.49 5.16
N ALA A 16 -1.42 13.21 4.01
CA ALA A 16 -1.05 11.85 3.64
C ALA A 16 0.10 11.31 4.50
N THR A 17 1.13 12.12 4.75
CA THR A 17 2.25 11.79 5.63
C THR A 17 1.76 11.55 7.05
N GLU A 18 0.87 12.42 7.57
CA GLU A 18 0.33 12.25 8.92
C GLU A 18 -0.51 10.98 9.05
N ALA A 19 -1.29 10.63 8.02
CA ALA A 19 -2.04 9.37 7.98
C ALA A 19 -1.11 8.15 7.95
N VAL A 20 -0.04 8.19 7.13
CA VAL A 20 1.00 7.15 7.11
C VAL A 20 1.63 7.00 8.50
N ASP A 21 2.02 8.10 9.13
CA ASP A 21 2.66 8.08 10.44
C ASP A 21 1.73 7.56 11.53
N ALA A 22 0.45 7.96 11.51
CA ALA A 22 -0.57 7.45 12.42
C ALA A 22 -0.77 5.93 12.27
N LEU A 23 -0.81 5.44 11.03
CA LEU A 23 -0.95 4.01 10.74
C LEU A 23 0.28 3.21 11.19
N ARG A 24 1.49 3.70 10.92
CA ARG A 24 2.73 3.05 11.36
C ARG A 24 2.87 3.03 12.88
N GLU A 25 2.52 4.13 13.54
CA GLU A 25 2.53 4.20 15.00
C GLU A 25 1.51 3.23 15.61
N SER A 26 0.29 3.19 15.06
CA SER A 26 -0.74 2.23 15.47
C SER A 26 -0.25 0.79 15.33
N TRP A 27 0.42 0.47 14.23
CA TRP A 27 1.03 -0.85 14.04
C TRP A 27 2.09 -1.12 15.10
N ARG A 28 3.03 -0.20 15.33
CA ARG A 28 4.10 -0.34 16.32
C ARG A 28 3.54 -0.67 17.71
N VAL A 29 2.52 0.06 18.15
CA VAL A 29 1.88 -0.15 19.47
C VAL A 29 1.13 -1.49 19.54
N LEU A 30 0.41 -1.86 18.49
CA LEU A 30 -0.31 -3.15 18.45
C LEU A 30 0.67 -4.33 18.40
N ALA A 31 1.78 -4.19 17.68
CA ALA A 31 2.74 -5.25 17.38
C ALA A 31 3.93 -5.32 18.35
N GLU A 32 4.00 -4.47 19.37
CA GLU A 32 5.11 -4.42 20.35
C GLU A 32 5.33 -5.77 21.04
N GLN A 33 4.25 -6.49 21.35
CA GLN A 33 4.28 -7.81 21.96
C GLN A 33 3.13 -8.68 21.42
N PRO A 34 3.22 -10.02 21.50
CA PRO A 34 2.16 -10.90 21.02
C PRO A 34 0.83 -10.64 21.73
N ARG A 35 -0.24 -10.39 20.97
CA ARG A 35 -1.61 -10.28 21.48
C ARG A 35 -2.46 -11.43 20.95
N ALA A 36 -3.43 -11.87 21.74
CA ALA A 36 -4.31 -13.00 21.39
C ALA A 36 -4.99 -12.86 20.02
N HIS A 37 -5.28 -11.63 19.59
CA HIS A 37 -5.96 -11.33 18.31
C HIS A 37 -5.13 -10.46 17.37
N PHE A 38 -3.85 -10.22 17.68
CA PHE A 38 -2.95 -9.44 16.84
C PHE A 38 -1.55 -10.04 16.92
N HIS A 39 -1.30 -11.03 16.06
CA HIS A 39 -0.05 -11.78 15.99
C HIS A 39 0.13 -12.38 14.57
N PRO A 40 1.35 -12.83 14.20
CA PRO A 40 1.66 -13.31 12.84
C PRO A 40 0.80 -14.47 12.34
N GLY A 41 0.19 -15.25 13.25
CA GLY A 41 -0.69 -16.36 12.90
C GLY A 41 -2.08 -15.92 12.41
N MET A 42 -2.47 -14.67 12.66
CA MET A 42 -3.77 -14.15 12.24
C MET A 42 -3.87 -14.01 10.73
N LYS A 43 -5.11 -14.13 10.22
CA LYS A 43 -5.44 -13.82 8.83
C LYS A 43 -5.26 -12.32 8.58
N GLU A 44 -4.74 -11.97 7.41
CA GLU A 44 -4.49 -10.58 6.98
C GLU A 44 -5.71 -9.65 7.18
N PRO A 45 -6.94 -10.02 6.76
CA PRO A 45 -8.11 -9.16 6.99
C PRO A 45 -8.42 -8.87 8.46
N ASN A 46 -8.05 -9.77 9.39
CA ASN A 46 -8.27 -9.54 10.81
C ASN A 46 -7.25 -8.53 11.36
N LEU A 47 -5.99 -8.61 10.89
CA LEU A 47 -4.93 -7.67 11.26
C LEU A 47 -5.25 -6.26 10.75
N THR A 48 -5.67 -6.13 9.48
CA THR A 48 -5.99 -4.82 8.88
C THR A 48 -7.23 -4.18 9.52
N LYS A 49 -8.26 -4.97 9.86
CA LYS A 49 -9.43 -4.48 10.61
C LYS A 49 -9.05 -3.97 12.00
N ALA A 50 -8.25 -4.72 12.74
CA ALA A 50 -7.78 -4.31 14.06
C ALA A 50 -6.91 -3.04 13.98
N LEU A 51 -6.01 -2.98 13.00
CA LEU A 51 -5.18 -1.81 12.75
C LEU A 51 -6.03 -0.58 12.41
N LYS A 52 -7.00 -0.72 11.48
CA LYS A 52 -7.92 0.37 11.12
C LYS A 52 -8.69 0.88 12.33
N ALA A 53 -9.26 -0.02 13.13
CA ALA A 53 -10.01 0.36 14.31
C ALA A 53 -9.14 1.11 15.32
N TYR A 54 -7.88 0.70 15.50
CA TYR A 54 -6.95 1.37 16.41
C TYR A 54 -6.55 2.75 15.90
N VAL A 55 -6.13 2.85 14.62
CA VAL A 55 -5.72 4.15 14.06
C VAL A 55 -6.88 5.15 14.10
N GLU A 56 -8.10 4.75 13.72
CA GLU A 56 -9.27 5.63 13.72
C GLU A 56 -9.68 6.08 15.13
N ASN A 57 -9.73 5.16 16.10
CA ASN A 57 -10.32 5.45 17.41
C ASN A 57 -9.31 5.97 18.43
N VAL A 58 -8.00 5.79 18.19
CA VAL A 58 -6.94 6.15 19.12
C VAL A 58 -5.99 7.15 18.45
N THR A 59 -5.09 6.68 17.60
CA THR A 59 -3.95 7.48 17.13
C THR A 59 -4.36 8.68 16.27
N ALA A 60 -5.33 8.53 15.38
CA ALA A 60 -5.85 9.62 14.56
C ALA A 60 -6.51 10.71 15.42
N ARG A 61 -7.27 10.32 16.45
CA ARG A 61 -7.91 11.27 17.37
C ARG A 61 -6.88 12.03 18.20
N GLU A 62 -5.88 11.34 18.74
CA GLU A 62 -4.78 11.94 19.50
C GLU A 62 -3.97 12.93 18.65
N ARG A 63 -3.86 12.68 17.34
CA ARG A 63 -3.15 13.53 16.37
C ARG A 63 -4.02 14.60 15.71
N GLY A 64 -5.32 14.64 15.99
CA GLY A 64 -6.25 15.58 15.35
C GLY A 64 -6.49 15.31 13.86
N LEU A 65 -6.32 14.06 13.40
CA LEU A 65 -6.61 13.67 12.02
C LEU A 65 -8.10 13.44 11.82
N LEU A 66 -8.76 14.45 11.26
CA LEU A 66 -10.22 14.49 11.09
C LEU A 66 -10.72 13.87 9.76
N GLY A 67 -9.82 13.32 8.95
CA GLY A 67 -10.20 12.58 7.75
C GLY A 67 -10.93 11.27 8.05
N MET A 68 -11.55 10.69 7.02
CA MET A 68 -12.30 9.44 7.14
C MET A 68 -11.39 8.23 6.96
N TRP A 69 -11.41 7.33 7.94
CA TRP A 69 -10.79 6.02 7.85
C TRP A 69 -11.84 4.97 7.46
N ALA A 70 -11.62 4.26 6.38
CA ALA A 70 -12.47 3.14 5.96
C ALA A 70 -11.68 1.82 5.93
N ALA A 71 -12.34 0.72 6.28
CA ALA A 71 -11.86 -0.62 6.03
C ALA A 71 -12.82 -1.33 5.07
N GLU A 72 -12.29 -2.18 4.20
CA GLU A 72 -13.10 -2.94 3.23
C GLU A 72 -13.98 -2.06 2.33
N GLY A 73 -13.47 -0.88 1.95
CA GLY A 73 -14.15 0.07 1.08
C GLY A 73 -14.54 -0.60 -0.24
N VAL A 74 -15.84 -0.68 -0.50
CA VAL A 74 -16.36 -1.35 -1.70
C VAL A 74 -16.34 -0.36 -2.87
N LEU A 75 -15.41 -0.59 -3.80
CA LEU A 75 -15.32 0.13 -5.05
C LEU A 75 -16.23 -0.53 -6.07
N HIS A 76 -17.08 0.28 -6.69
CA HIS A 76 -18.02 -0.16 -7.72
C HIS A 76 -17.71 0.52 -9.05
N ASN A 77 -17.81 -0.24 -10.14
CA ASN A 77 -18.10 0.34 -11.45
C ASN A 77 -19.56 0.04 -11.79
N ILE A 78 -20.22 1.01 -12.41
CA ILE A 78 -21.62 0.92 -12.84
C ILE A 78 -21.70 1.22 -14.33
N ASP A 79 -22.47 0.43 -15.05
CA ASP A 79 -22.93 0.77 -16.38
C ASP A 79 -24.01 1.87 -16.26
N LEU A 80 -23.76 3.04 -16.82
CA LEU A 80 -24.60 4.22 -16.60
C LEU A 80 -25.96 4.14 -17.33
N GLU A 81 -26.08 3.30 -18.35
CA GLU A 81 -27.33 3.14 -19.11
C GLU A 81 -28.26 2.12 -18.45
N THR A 82 -27.70 1.07 -17.85
CA THR A 82 -28.45 -0.06 -17.29
C THR A 82 -28.47 -0.10 -15.76
N ALA A 83 -27.71 0.78 -15.12
CA ALA A 83 -27.44 0.79 -13.68
C ALA A 83 -26.85 -0.54 -13.14
N LYS A 84 -26.31 -1.40 -14.02
CA LYS A 84 -25.74 -2.69 -13.63
C LYS A 84 -24.34 -2.49 -13.04
N LEU A 85 -24.07 -3.10 -11.88
CA LEU A 85 -22.72 -3.18 -11.34
C LEU A 85 -21.86 -4.07 -12.24
N THR A 86 -20.77 -3.49 -12.77
CA THR A 86 -19.83 -4.19 -13.66
C THR A 86 -18.58 -4.67 -12.93
N GLN A 87 -18.28 -4.10 -11.77
CA GLN A 87 -17.16 -4.52 -10.94
C GLN A 87 -17.40 -4.18 -9.47
N GLU A 88 -17.00 -5.08 -8.57
CA GLU A 88 -16.97 -4.88 -7.13
C GLU A 88 -15.60 -5.33 -6.58
N ARG A 89 -14.95 -4.46 -5.78
CA ARG A 89 -13.66 -4.75 -5.12
C ARG A 89 -13.60 -4.11 -3.73
N ARG A 90 -12.86 -4.73 -2.80
CA ARG A 90 -12.75 -4.27 -1.40
C ARG A 90 -11.30 -3.91 -1.06
N THR A 91 -11.02 -2.63 -0.85
CA THR A 91 -9.70 -2.14 -0.39
C THR A 91 -9.48 -2.46 1.08
N ASP A 92 -8.24 -2.68 1.52
CA ASP A 92 -7.99 -3.00 2.94
C ASP A 92 -8.23 -1.79 3.86
N ILE A 93 -7.47 -0.70 3.69
CA ILE A 93 -7.65 0.54 4.45
C ILE A 93 -7.60 1.74 3.49
N VAL A 94 -8.49 2.72 3.69
CA VAL A 94 -8.46 4.00 2.98
C VAL A 94 -8.48 5.13 3.99
N TYR A 95 -7.59 6.11 3.80
CA TYR A 95 -7.72 7.42 4.42
C TYR A 95 -8.19 8.43 3.38
N GLY A 96 -9.40 8.95 3.56
CA GLY A 96 -10.01 9.93 2.68
C GLY A 96 -10.11 11.30 3.34
N TRP A 97 -9.79 12.36 2.60
CA TRP A 97 -10.01 13.73 3.03
C TRP A 97 -10.40 14.59 1.83
N ASN A 98 -10.95 15.77 2.09
CA ASN A 98 -11.30 16.72 1.05
C ASN A 98 -10.40 17.95 1.16
N ASP A 99 -10.08 18.56 0.03
CA ASP A 99 -9.76 19.99 -0.04
C ASP A 99 -10.94 20.72 -0.72
N ASP A 100 -10.88 22.04 -0.84
CA ASP A 100 -11.95 22.85 -1.44
C ASP A 100 -12.26 22.47 -2.91
N ALA A 101 -11.40 21.70 -3.57
CA ALA A 101 -11.48 21.38 -5.00
C ALA A 101 -11.74 19.89 -5.31
N ARG A 102 -11.41 18.95 -4.41
CA ARG A 102 -11.44 17.51 -4.69
C ARG A 102 -11.44 16.63 -3.44
N ARG A 103 -11.98 15.43 -3.63
CA ARG A 103 -11.78 14.29 -2.73
C ARG A 103 -10.43 13.64 -3.02
N ILE A 104 -9.63 13.45 -1.98
CA ILE A 104 -8.31 12.85 -2.04
C ILE A 104 -8.32 11.61 -1.16
N GLU A 105 -7.73 10.54 -1.67
CA GLU A 105 -7.70 9.26 -0.97
C GLU A 105 -6.30 8.66 -1.02
N LEU A 106 -5.84 8.17 0.13
CA LEU A 106 -4.70 7.30 0.22
C LEU A 106 -5.19 5.89 0.53
N VAL A 107 -5.10 5.01 -0.47
CA VAL A 107 -5.43 3.60 -0.34
C VAL A 107 -4.20 2.83 0.11
N PHE A 108 -4.35 2.06 1.17
CA PHE A 108 -3.38 1.11 1.68
C PHE A 108 -3.84 -0.30 1.35
N GLU A 109 -3.09 -1.00 0.50
CA GLU A 109 -3.28 -2.44 0.25
C GLU A 109 -2.24 -3.23 1.04
N PHE A 110 -2.70 -4.20 1.83
CA PHE A 110 -1.85 -5.00 2.69
C PHE A 110 -1.63 -6.38 2.11
N LYS A 111 -0.43 -6.92 2.28
CA LYS A 111 -0.16 -8.33 2.02
C LYS A 111 0.74 -8.89 3.11
N LYS A 112 0.44 -10.08 3.63
CA LYS A 112 1.40 -10.84 4.44
C LYS A 112 2.54 -11.32 3.56
N VAL A 113 3.77 -10.95 3.92
CA VAL A 113 4.97 -11.30 3.15
C VAL A 113 5.96 -12.02 4.04
N GLY A 114 6.38 -13.20 3.59
CA GLY A 114 7.45 -13.98 4.21
C GLY A 114 8.48 -14.37 3.16
N ARG A 115 9.46 -15.18 3.56
CA ARG A 115 10.60 -15.59 2.72
C ARG A 115 10.22 -16.32 1.42
N GLN A 116 9.02 -16.90 1.40
CA GLN A 116 8.57 -17.76 0.31
C GLN A 116 8.27 -16.96 -0.96
N LYS A 117 8.65 -17.53 -2.12
CA LYS A 117 8.39 -16.92 -3.44
C LYS A 117 6.90 -16.66 -3.68
N SER A 118 6.03 -17.56 -3.23
CA SER A 118 4.57 -17.42 -3.33
C SER A 118 4.06 -16.14 -2.66
N HIS A 119 4.60 -15.76 -1.50
CA HIS A 119 4.23 -14.54 -0.79
C HIS A 119 4.64 -13.29 -1.58
N ARG A 120 5.86 -13.29 -2.15
CA ARG A 120 6.33 -12.19 -3.01
C ARG A 120 5.49 -12.06 -4.29
N THR A 121 5.16 -13.18 -4.93
CA THR A 121 4.25 -13.19 -6.08
C THR A 121 2.90 -12.60 -5.72
N HIS A 122 2.36 -12.95 -4.54
CA HIS A 122 1.09 -12.43 -4.06
C HIS A 122 1.13 -10.92 -3.78
N TYR A 123 2.27 -10.42 -3.30
CA TYR A 123 2.53 -9.00 -3.08
C TYR A 123 2.66 -8.21 -4.39
N LEU A 124 3.38 -8.73 -5.38
CA LEU A 124 3.77 -7.97 -6.57
C LEU A 124 2.78 -8.03 -7.74
N ARG A 125 2.00 -9.11 -7.88
CA ARG A 125 1.17 -9.33 -9.08
C ARG A 125 -0.28 -8.89 -8.88
N GLU A 126 -1.19 -9.44 -9.69
CA GLU A 126 -2.64 -9.14 -9.76
C GLU A 126 -3.34 -9.00 -8.40
N LYS A 127 -2.92 -9.76 -7.38
CA LYS A 127 -3.56 -9.75 -6.06
C LYS A 127 -3.00 -8.70 -5.09
N GLY A 128 -1.89 -8.04 -5.42
CA GLY A 128 -1.25 -7.01 -4.60
C GLY A 128 -1.03 -5.74 -5.43
N LEU A 129 0.22 -5.38 -5.71
CA LEU A 129 0.60 -4.18 -6.45
C LEU A 129 -0.15 -4.02 -7.79
N GLY A 130 -0.42 -5.12 -8.50
CA GLY A 130 -1.18 -5.10 -9.76
C GLY A 130 -2.60 -4.49 -9.62
N ARG A 131 -3.20 -4.50 -8.42
CA ARG A 131 -4.51 -3.88 -8.16
C ARG A 131 -4.50 -2.37 -8.40
N PHE A 132 -3.37 -1.70 -8.17
CA PHE A 132 -3.21 -0.27 -8.41
C PHE A 132 -2.93 0.07 -9.88
N VAL A 133 -2.39 -0.89 -10.63
CA VAL A 133 -1.98 -0.68 -12.03
C VAL A 133 -3.17 -0.90 -12.96
N THR A 134 -3.71 -2.12 -12.98
CA THR A 134 -4.78 -2.53 -13.91
C THR A 134 -6.16 -2.56 -13.25
N GLY A 135 -6.21 -2.51 -11.92
CA GLY A 135 -7.46 -2.47 -11.16
C GLY A 135 -7.97 -1.06 -10.89
N ILE A 136 -9.14 -0.99 -10.26
CA ILE A 136 -9.82 0.26 -9.88
C ILE A 136 -9.29 0.88 -8.58
N TYR A 137 -8.27 0.30 -7.96
CA TYR A 137 -7.71 0.86 -6.72
C TYR A 137 -7.08 2.20 -7.02
N SER A 138 -7.26 3.15 -6.10
CA SER A 138 -6.72 4.50 -6.23
C SER A 138 -7.08 5.13 -7.58
N ARG A 139 -8.28 4.87 -8.11
CA ARG A 139 -8.72 5.41 -9.41
C ARG A 139 -8.64 6.94 -9.37
N ARG A 140 -7.96 7.52 -10.37
CA ARG A 140 -7.67 8.96 -10.50
C ARG A 140 -6.86 9.57 -9.34
N GLN A 141 -6.29 8.75 -8.47
CA GLN A 141 -5.36 9.19 -7.43
C GLN A 141 -3.92 9.07 -7.96
N ALA A 142 -3.07 10.02 -7.57
CA ALA A 142 -1.66 10.04 -7.95
C ALA A 142 -0.77 9.15 -7.08
N VAL A 143 -1.23 8.82 -5.87
CA VAL A 143 -0.44 8.11 -4.85
C VAL A 143 -1.24 6.94 -4.27
N ALA A 144 -0.55 5.84 -3.97
CA ALA A 144 -1.06 4.74 -3.16
C ALA A 144 0.03 4.16 -2.24
N ALA A 145 -0.37 3.30 -1.31
CA ALA A 145 0.54 2.61 -0.41
C ALA A 145 0.36 1.08 -0.51
N MET A 146 1.46 0.38 -0.79
CA MET A 146 1.52 -1.08 -0.72
C MET A 146 2.25 -1.48 0.56
N VAL A 147 1.60 -2.26 1.41
CA VAL A 147 2.08 -2.53 2.78
C VAL A 147 2.33 -4.02 2.99
N GLY A 148 3.58 -4.39 3.25
CA GLY A 148 3.98 -5.76 3.55
C GLY A 148 3.99 -6.03 5.05
N ILE A 149 3.09 -6.90 5.54
CA ILE A 149 3.16 -7.40 6.91
C ILE A 149 4.19 -8.52 6.96
N LEU A 150 5.32 -8.28 7.61
CA LEU A 150 6.42 -9.24 7.66
C LEU A 150 6.10 -10.37 8.64
N ILE A 151 6.18 -11.61 8.13
CA ILE A 151 6.02 -12.85 8.93
C ILE A 151 7.29 -13.71 8.99
N ASP A 152 8.39 -13.15 8.47
CA ASP A 152 9.77 -13.61 8.61
C ASP A 152 10.65 -12.36 8.80
N ALA A 153 11.95 -12.53 9.06
CA ALA A 153 12.88 -11.42 9.23
C ALA A 153 12.99 -10.56 7.96
N GLU A 154 13.13 -9.24 8.13
CA GLU A 154 13.09 -8.27 7.02
C GLU A 154 14.17 -8.52 5.95
N ASP A 155 15.37 -8.88 6.40
CA ASP A 155 16.52 -9.22 5.56
C ASP A 155 16.30 -10.49 4.71
N GLU A 156 15.42 -11.40 5.15
CA GLU A 156 15.03 -12.58 4.40
C GLU A 156 13.86 -12.32 3.42
N VAL A 157 13.17 -11.17 3.54
CA VAL A 157 11.93 -10.88 2.80
C VAL A 157 12.08 -9.76 1.79
N VAL A 158 12.59 -8.60 2.21
CA VAL A 158 12.57 -7.36 1.43
C VAL A 158 13.59 -7.38 0.29
N PRO A 159 14.86 -7.82 0.46
CA PRO A 159 15.81 -7.86 -0.65
C PRO A 159 15.33 -8.74 -1.83
N PRO A 160 14.87 -9.99 -1.64
CA PRO A 160 14.35 -10.80 -2.74
C PRO A 160 13.06 -10.26 -3.39
N LEU A 161 12.33 -9.36 -2.71
CA LEU A 161 11.18 -8.65 -3.27
C LEU A 161 11.64 -7.52 -4.20
N ARG A 162 12.66 -6.75 -3.78
CA ARG A 162 13.28 -5.73 -4.64
C ARG A 162 13.97 -6.34 -5.85
N ASP A 163 14.67 -7.46 -5.68
CA ASP A 163 15.31 -8.16 -6.81
C ASP A 163 14.27 -8.60 -7.85
N ALA A 164 13.09 -9.03 -7.40
CA ALA A 164 12.01 -9.42 -8.31
C ALA A 164 11.48 -8.24 -9.14
N LEU A 165 11.55 -6.99 -8.64
CA LEU A 165 11.17 -5.80 -9.40
C LEU A 165 12.15 -5.48 -10.54
N ALA A 166 13.33 -6.09 -10.59
CA ALA A 166 14.25 -5.96 -11.72
C ALA A 166 13.93 -6.93 -12.88
N ASP A 167 12.98 -7.85 -12.70
CA ASP A 167 12.58 -8.80 -13.74
C ASP A 167 11.81 -8.09 -14.87
N ALA A 168 12.28 -8.27 -16.12
CA ALA A 168 11.71 -7.59 -17.28
C ALA A 168 10.24 -7.97 -17.54
N SER A 169 9.84 -9.22 -17.25
CA SER A 169 8.45 -9.64 -17.42
C SER A 169 7.55 -8.96 -16.40
N LEU A 170 8.00 -8.85 -15.15
CA LEU A 170 7.26 -8.15 -14.12
C LEU A 170 7.18 -6.63 -14.38
N ILE A 171 8.27 -6.02 -14.85
CA ILE A 171 8.28 -4.60 -15.26
C ILE A 171 7.22 -4.34 -16.33
N ALA A 172 7.14 -5.18 -17.35
CA ALA A 172 6.15 -5.07 -18.41
C ALA A 172 4.71 -5.30 -17.89
N GLU A 173 4.49 -6.36 -17.09
CA GLU A 173 3.19 -6.67 -16.48
C GLU A 173 2.65 -5.50 -15.64
N LEU A 174 3.54 -4.89 -14.84
CA LEU A 174 3.20 -3.80 -13.94
C LEU A 174 3.31 -2.42 -14.59
N LYS A 175 3.63 -2.34 -15.89
CA LYS A 175 3.84 -1.08 -16.61
C LYS A 175 4.76 -0.12 -15.85
N ILE A 176 5.85 -0.64 -15.27
CA ILE A 176 6.75 0.14 -14.43
C ILE A 176 7.49 1.16 -15.29
N ARG A 177 7.43 2.43 -14.86
CA ARG A 177 8.23 3.50 -15.42
C ARG A 177 9.62 3.48 -14.78
N PRO A 178 10.71 3.39 -15.55
CA PRO A 178 12.04 3.45 -14.98
C PRO A 178 12.32 4.84 -14.39
N THR A 179 13.12 4.88 -13.33
CA THR A 179 13.64 6.12 -12.77
C THR A 179 14.60 6.80 -13.74
N ALA A 180 15.03 8.03 -13.44
CA ALA A 180 16.06 8.72 -14.22
C ALA A 180 17.38 7.93 -14.32
N ALA A 181 17.66 7.04 -13.36
CA ALA A 181 18.82 6.15 -13.35
C ALA A 181 18.57 4.79 -14.05
N GLY A 182 17.38 4.57 -14.62
CA GLY A 182 17.01 3.31 -15.28
C GLY A 182 16.57 2.19 -14.32
N SER A 183 16.42 2.46 -13.02
CA SER A 183 15.94 1.48 -12.03
C SER A 183 14.42 1.32 -12.10
N SER A 184 13.89 0.16 -11.72
CA SER A 184 12.44 -0.09 -11.63
C SER A 184 11.78 0.47 -10.37
N PHE A 185 12.58 0.95 -9.42
CA PHE A 185 12.11 1.62 -8.20
C PHE A 185 13.10 2.71 -7.76
N GLU A 186 12.59 3.65 -6.97
CA GLU A 186 13.34 4.75 -6.37
C GLU A 186 13.54 4.49 -4.87
N ARG A 187 14.79 4.56 -4.40
CA ARG A 187 15.16 4.36 -3.00
C ARG A 187 16.24 5.39 -2.60
N PRO A 188 16.08 6.16 -1.49
CA PRO A 188 14.93 6.15 -0.57
C PRO A 188 13.63 6.62 -1.24
N SER A 189 12.49 6.33 -0.63
CA SER A 189 11.20 6.85 -1.09
C SER A 189 11.22 8.39 -1.10
N VAL A 190 10.69 8.96 -2.18
CA VAL A 190 10.50 10.41 -2.33
C VAL A 190 9.12 10.85 -1.85
N LEU A 191 8.18 9.91 -1.70
CA LEU A 191 6.83 10.19 -1.21
C LEU A 191 6.78 10.29 0.31
N PHE A 192 7.27 9.26 0.99
CA PHE A 192 7.21 9.14 2.44
C PHE A 192 8.56 8.67 2.95
N SER A 193 9.23 9.47 3.79
CA SER A 193 10.53 9.12 4.37
C SER A 193 10.54 7.79 5.14
N THR A 194 9.35 7.31 5.51
CA THR A 194 9.09 6.08 6.25
C THR A 194 8.84 4.86 5.37
N ALA A 195 8.70 5.02 4.04
CA ALA A 195 8.64 3.93 3.08
C ALA A 195 10.05 3.46 2.68
N ASP A 196 10.19 2.18 2.32
CA ASP A 196 11.49 1.62 1.92
C ASP A 196 11.86 2.06 0.49
N PHE A 197 10.90 2.08 -0.44
CA PHE A 197 11.07 2.54 -1.82
C PHE A 197 9.73 2.93 -2.46
N ASP A 198 9.80 3.56 -3.63
CA ASP A 198 8.65 3.87 -4.48
C ASP A 198 8.75 3.19 -5.84
N THR A 199 7.62 2.81 -6.42
CA THR A 199 7.49 2.43 -7.83
C THR A 199 6.54 3.40 -8.55
N GLU A 200 6.79 3.66 -9.84
CA GLU A 200 5.90 4.46 -10.68
C GLU A 200 5.36 3.58 -11.81
N HIS A 201 4.05 3.69 -12.08
CA HIS A 201 3.35 2.83 -13.02
C HIS A 201 2.52 3.65 -14.00
N GLU A 202 2.59 3.31 -15.28
CA GLU A 202 1.63 3.83 -16.27
C GLU A 202 0.25 3.22 -16.04
N ARG A 203 -0.80 4.03 -16.18
CA ARG A 203 -2.18 3.59 -16.07
C ARG A 203 -2.98 3.97 -17.30
N ASP A 204 -3.99 3.15 -17.56
CA ASP A 204 -4.94 3.46 -18.63
C ASP A 204 -5.69 4.77 -18.31
N PRO A 205 -6.05 5.61 -19.30
CA PRO A 205 -6.61 6.94 -19.06
C PRO A 205 -7.85 6.98 -18.16
N ASP A 206 -8.68 5.93 -18.18
CA ASP A 206 -9.88 5.83 -17.35
C ASP A 206 -9.59 5.60 -15.85
N LEU A 207 -8.37 5.15 -15.56
CA LEU A 207 -7.87 4.81 -14.22
C LEU A 207 -6.86 5.85 -13.70
N ALA A 208 -6.09 6.46 -14.59
CA ALA A 208 -5.01 7.37 -14.25
C ALA A 208 -5.51 8.74 -13.74
N PRO A 209 -4.71 9.44 -12.90
CA PRO A 209 -4.85 10.88 -12.74
C PRO A 209 -4.46 11.61 -14.05
N SER A 210 -4.62 12.93 -14.09
CA SER A 210 -4.40 13.75 -15.31
C SER A 210 -3.00 13.59 -15.93
N HIS A 211 -1.98 13.22 -15.16
CA HIS A 211 -0.61 13.00 -15.64
C HIS A 211 -0.30 11.56 -16.07
N GLY A 212 -1.28 10.65 -16.05
CA GLY A 212 -1.17 9.32 -16.67
C GLY A 212 -0.49 8.23 -15.83
N THR A 213 0.06 8.54 -14.66
CA THR A 213 0.81 7.58 -13.83
C THR A 213 0.30 7.52 -12.40
N ILE A 214 0.59 6.42 -11.69
CA ILE A 214 0.44 6.32 -10.24
C ILE A 214 1.80 6.00 -9.62
N ARG A 215 2.10 6.64 -8.49
CA ARG A 215 3.25 6.27 -7.67
C ARG A 215 2.80 5.48 -6.44
N VAL A 216 3.43 4.35 -6.18
CA VAL A 216 3.10 3.47 -5.07
C VAL A 216 4.27 3.43 -4.10
N ALA A 217 4.04 3.88 -2.87
CA ALA A 217 5.02 3.78 -1.80
C ALA A 217 4.96 2.41 -1.13
N HIS A 218 6.12 1.80 -0.91
CA HIS A 218 6.23 0.46 -0.33
C HIS A 218 6.67 0.52 1.14
N PHE A 219 5.78 0.07 2.03
CA PHE A 219 6.03 -0.01 3.46
C PHE A 219 6.17 -1.46 3.89
N PHE A 220 7.02 -1.71 4.89
CA PHE A 220 7.14 -3.01 5.54
C PHE A 220 6.92 -2.86 7.04
N LEU A 221 5.99 -3.65 7.57
CA LEU A 221 5.56 -3.62 8.96
C LEU A 221 5.99 -4.93 9.64
N ALA A 222 6.99 -4.83 10.51
CA ALA A 222 7.47 -5.94 11.33
C ALA A 222 6.69 -6.02 12.64
N PHE A 223 6.56 -7.22 13.20
CA PHE A 223 6.21 -7.36 14.62
C PHE A 223 7.42 -7.00 15.48
N GLY A 224 7.19 -6.39 16.66
CA GLY A 224 8.24 -5.98 17.60
C GLY A 224 8.95 -7.14 18.30
N TYR A 225 8.68 -8.37 17.87
CA TYR A 225 9.22 -9.62 18.41
C TYR A 225 9.53 -10.59 17.26
N PRO A 226 10.43 -11.57 17.47
CA PRO A 226 10.84 -12.49 16.41
C PRO A 226 9.67 -13.25 15.77
N THR A 227 9.66 -13.30 14.44
CA THR A 227 8.68 -14.06 13.66
C THR A 227 9.39 -14.98 12.68
N SER A 228 8.82 -16.15 12.43
CA SER A 228 9.38 -17.09 11.48
C SER A 228 8.31 -18.05 10.98
N THR A 229 8.30 -18.28 9.67
CA THR A 229 7.52 -19.34 9.02
C THR A 229 8.27 -20.66 8.93
N LYS A 230 9.55 -20.72 9.37
CA LYS A 230 10.29 -21.98 9.46
C LYS A 230 9.59 -22.90 10.45
N LYS A 231 9.36 -24.15 10.06
CA LYS A 231 8.92 -25.18 11.01
C LYS A 231 10.03 -25.34 12.08
N PRO A 232 9.68 -25.36 13.38
CA PRO A 232 10.64 -25.76 14.39
C PRO A 232 11.14 -27.16 14.05
N ALA A 233 12.45 -27.38 14.19
CA ALA A 233 13.01 -28.72 14.08
C ALA A 233 12.27 -29.62 15.09
N LYS A 234 11.80 -30.79 14.65
CA LYS A 234 11.26 -31.78 15.58
C LYS A 234 12.38 -32.14 16.56
N SER A 235 12.21 -31.77 17.82
CA SER A 235 12.98 -32.31 18.94
C SER A 235 12.64 -33.77 19.14
#